data_AF-A0A6G2DF37-F1
#
_entry.id   AF-A0A6G2DF37-F1
#
_cell.length_a   1.000
_cell.length_b   1.000
_cell.length_c   1.000
_cell.angle_alpha   90.00
_cell.angle_beta   90.00
_cell.angle_gamma   90.00
#
_symmetry.space_group_name_H-M   'P 1'
#
loop_
_entity.id
_entity.type
_entity.pdbx_description
1 polymer ?
#
loop_
_entity_poly.entity_id
_entity_poly.type
_entity_poly.pdbx_seq_one_letter_code
_entity_poly.pdbx_strand_id
1 'polypeptide(L)'
;IFGALGGRIDHMLANVFLPSNPKLAPYMHQIEIEDGQNLITYCPEGTSQLEPRSDYDYLAFMPVRDSQLTILGAKYELTEENFFFKKVYASNEYIDREVSVTCPDGYVVVLHSKDRR
;
A
#
# COMPACT_ATOMS: atom_id res chain seq x y z
N ILE A 1 13.48 3.29 5.14
CA ILE A 1 14.05 4.50 4.50
C ILE A 1 13.40 5.71 5.15
N PHE A 2 14.18 6.63 5.72
CA PHE A 2 13.67 7.85 6.36
C PHE A 2 13.99 9.08 5.51
N GLY A 3 13.22 10.16 5.68
CA GLY A 3 13.44 11.44 4.99
C GLY A 3 13.09 11.43 3.50
N ALA A 4 12.32 10.44 3.05
CA ALA A 4 12.02 10.20 1.64
C ALA A 4 10.66 10.75 1.15
N LEU A 5 9.81 11.26 2.05
CA LEU A 5 8.43 11.69 1.76
C LEU A 5 8.22 13.23 1.80
N GLY A 6 9.28 14.03 1.94
CA GLY A 6 9.19 15.48 2.14
C GLY A 6 9.77 16.34 1.01
N GLY A 7 9.32 17.60 0.94
CA GLY A 7 9.86 18.62 0.06
C GLY A 7 9.41 18.47 -1.40
N ARG A 8 10.21 17.77 -2.21
CA ARG A 8 10.01 17.66 -3.66
C ARG A 8 9.14 16.44 -4.01
N ILE A 9 8.01 16.68 -4.66
CA ILE A 9 7.03 15.63 -5.03
C ILE A 9 7.65 14.60 -5.98
N ASP A 10 8.43 15.02 -6.96
CA ASP A 10 9.09 14.12 -7.91
C ASP A 10 10.08 13.17 -7.23
N HIS A 11 10.82 13.66 -6.23
CA HIS A 11 11.70 12.83 -5.40
C HIS A 11 10.90 11.83 -4.56
N MET A 12 9.81 12.28 -3.93
CA MET A 12 8.93 11.39 -3.18
C MET A 12 8.39 10.26 -4.08
N LEU A 13 7.89 10.58 -5.27
CA LEU A 13 7.38 9.57 -6.21
C LEU A 13 8.48 8.62 -6.67
N ALA A 14 9.71 9.11 -6.93
CA ALA A 14 10.84 8.25 -7.25
C ALA A 14 11.15 7.25 -6.13
N ASN A 15 11.01 7.66 -4.87
CA ASN A 15 11.20 6.79 -3.71
C ASN A 15 10.06 5.77 -3.55
N VAL A 16 8.80 6.23 -3.65
CA VAL A 16 7.61 5.36 -3.54
C VAL A 16 7.58 4.27 -4.61
N PHE A 17 8.11 4.54 -5.81
CA PHE A 17 8.14 3.57 -6.90
C PHE A 17 9.50 2.87 -7.09
N LEU A 18 10.35 2.84 -6.05
CA LEU A 18 11.62 2.10 -6.08
C LEU A 18 11.48 0.64 -6.57
N PRO A 19 10.46 -0.13 -6.14
CA PRO A 19 10.27 -1.51 -6.62
C PRO A 19 10.00 -1.63 -8.13
N SER A 20 9.66 -0.54 -8.83
CA SER A 20 9.54 -0.55 -10.30
C SER A 20 10.88 -0.78 -11.01
N ASN A 21 12.00 -0.63 -10.31
CA ASN A 21 13.30 -1.04 -10.83
C ASN A 21 13.44 -2.57 -10.74
N PRO A 22 13.65 -3.30 -11.86
CA PRO A 22 13.77 -4.76 -11.85
C PRO A 22 14.87 -5.32 -10.94
N LYS A 23 15.91 -4.52 -10.64
CA LYS A 23 16.97 -4.91 -9.71
C LYS A 23 16.55 -4.82 -8.24
N LEU A 24 15.54 -4.01 -7.93
CA LEU A 24 15.02 -3.80 -6.58
C LEU A 24 13.72 -4.58 -6.33
N ALA A 25 12.95 -4.90 -7.38
CA ALA A 25 11.70 -5.65 -7.28
C ALA A 25 11.78 -6.92 -6.42
N PRO A 26 12.83 -7.78 -6.51
CA PRO A 26 12.94 -8.97 -5.68
C PRO A 26 13.05 -8.68 -4.17
N TYR A 27 13.40 -7.45 -3.80
CA TYR A 27 13.60 -7.02 -2.42
C TYR A 27 12.44 -6.17 -1.89
N MET A 28 11.33 -6.02 -2.63
CA MET A 28 10.27 -5.06 -2.27
C MET A 28 9.70 -5.26 -0.86
N HIS A 29 9.59 -6.50 -0.38
CA HIS A 29 9.15 -6.81 0.99
C HIS A 29 10.10 -6.29 2.08
N GLN A 30 11.34 -5.97 1.73
CA GLN A 30 12.34 -5.42 2.64
C GLN A 30 12.39 -3.89 2.58
N ILE A 31 11.66 -3.27 1.65
CA ILE A 31 11.64 -1.82 1.45
C ILE A 31 10.46 -1.25 2.22
N GLU A 32 10.78 -0.49 3.25
CA GLU A 32 9.81 0.31 4.00
C GLU A 32 10.21 1.78 3.95
N ILE A 33 9.26 2.69 3.78
CA ILE A 33 9.50 4.14 3.82
C ILE A 33 8.63 4.74 4.91
N GLU A 34 9.23 5.47 5.85
CA GLU A 34 8.52 6.01 7.00
C GLU A 34 8.93 7.47 7.29
N ASP A 35 7.96 8.30 7.68
CA ASP A 35 8.18 9.70 8.08
C ASP A 35 7.50 10.07 9.42
N GLY A 36 7.04 9.06 10.17
CA GLY A 36 6.36 9.22 11.46
C GLY A 36 4.85 9.47 11.35
N GLN A 37 4.35 9.85 10.18
CA GLN A 37 2.91 9.93 9.89
C GLN A 37 2.46 8.87 8.89
N ASN A 38 3.35 8.45 8.01
CA ASN A 38 3.12 7.49 6.96
C ASN A 38 4.15 6.36 7.06
N LEU A 39 3.70 5.14 6.81
CA LEU A 39 4.52 3.98 6.53
C LEU A 39 4.09 3.42 5.18
N ILE A 40 5.04 3.23 4.27
CA ILE A 40 4.82 2.67 2.95
C ILE A 40 5.52 1.32 2.86
N THR A 41 4.77 0.30 2.49
CA THR A 41 5.22 -1.07 2.23
C THR A 41 4.66 -1.56 0.89
N TYR A 42 4.99 -2.79 0.50
CA TYR A 42 4.68 -3.31 -0.83
C TYR A 42 4.18 -4.76 -0.79
N CYS A 43 3.12 -5.03 -1.56
CA CYS A 43 2.64 -6.38 -1.85
C CYS A 43 2.94 -6.72 -3.32
N PRO A 44 3.64 -7.81 -3.64
CA PRO A 44 3.85 -8.24 -5.01
C PRO A 44 2.56 -8.77 -5.64
N GLU A 45 2.64 -9.12 -6.92
CA GLU A 45 1.65 -9.94 -7.60
C GLU A 45 1.34 -11.23 -6.81
N GLY A 46 0.05 -11.60 -6.80
CA GLY A 46 -0.49 -12.68 -6.00
C GLY A 46 -1.25 -12.18 -4.77
N THR A 47 -1.40 -13.06 -3.77
CA THR A 47 -2.09 -12.76 -2.51
C THR A 47 -1.09 -12.48 -1.40
N SER A 48 -1.26 -11.36 -0.71
CA SER A 48 -0.50 -10.99 0.48
C SER A 48 -1.44 -10.82 1.67
N GLN A 49 -0.99 -11.24 2.85
CA GLN A 49 -1.68 -11.00 4.11
C GLN A 49 -1.01 -9.85 4.86
N LEU A 50 -1.83 -8.93 5.36
CA LEU A 50 -1.40 -7.78 6.13
C LEU A 50 -1.93 -7.89 7.55
N GLU A 51 -1.02 -7.92 8.51
CA GLU A 51 -1.37 -7.94 9.93
C GLU A 51 -1.94 -6.59 10.40
N PRO A 52 -2.90 -6.59 11.34
CA PRO A 52 -3.36 -5.38 11.99
C PRO A 52 -2.23 -4.61 12.66
N ARG A 53 -2.34 -3.28 12.63
CA ARG A 53 -1.37 -2.35 13.22
C ARG A 53 -2.09 -1.31 14.06
N SER A 54 -1.53 -0.99 15.23
CA SER A 54 -2.09 0.00 16.17
C SER A 54 -1.35 1.34 16.15
N ASP A 55 -0.24 1.43 15.43
CA ASP A 55 0.58 2.64 15.30
C ASP A 55 0.14 3.58 14.17
N TYR A 56 -0.85 3.16 13.37
CA TYR A 56 -1.48 3.88 12.27
C TYR A 56 -2.99 3.64 12.24
N ASP A 57 -3.76 4.70 12.06
CA ASP A 57 -5.23 4.65 12.10
C ASP A 57 -5.84 4.25 10.75
N TYR A 58 -5.14 4.53 9.65
CA TYR A 58 -5.64 4.37 8.30
C TYR A 58 -4.75 3.45 7.45
N LEU A 59 -5.39 2.81 6.49
CA LEU A 59 -4.81 1.90 5.49
C LEU A 59 -5.25 2.34 4.09
N ALA A 60 -4.35 2.27 3.11
CA ALA A 60 -4.64 2.57 1.73
C ALA A 60 -3.88 1.66 0.77
N PHE A 61 -4.43 1.49 -0.42
CA PHE A 61 -3.88 0.62 -1.47
C PHE A 61 -3.77 1.36 -2.79
N MET A 62 -2.60 1.33 -3.42
CA MET A 62 -2.35 1.90 -4.73
C MET A 62 -1.76 0.82 -5.65
N PRO A 63 -2.57 0.17 -6.51
CA PRO A 63 -2.05 -0.75 -7.51
C PRO A 63 -1.27 0.04 -8.57
N VAL A 64 -0.06 -0.42 -8.87
CA VAL A 64 0.82 0.25 -9.84
C VAL A 64 0.33 0.04 -11.27
N ARG A 65 -0.15 -1.17 -11.56
CA ARG A 65 -0.85 -1.51 -12.80
C ARG A 65 -2.35 -1.28 -12.65
N ASP A 66 -3.00 -1.03 -13.77
CA ASP A 66 -4.45 -0.87 -13.80
C ASP A 66 -5.08 -2.26 -13.84
N SER A 67 -5.29 -2.83 -12.66
CA SER A 67 -5.74 -4.21 -12.49
C SER A 67 -6.84 -4.31 -11.44
N GLN A 68 -7.61 -5.40 -11.51
CA GLN A 68 -8.72 -5.65 -10.60
C GLN A 68 -8.19 -6.13 -9.24
N LEU A 69 -7.92 -5.18 -8.36
CA LEU A 69 -7.49 -5.44 -7.00
C LEU A 69 -8.64 -6.03 -6.18
N THR A 70 -8.33 -7.05 -5.37
CA THR A 70 -9.26 -7.57 -4.35
C THR A 70 -8.70 -7.28 -2.96
N ILE A 71 -9.53 -6.71 -2.07
CA ILE A 71 -9.21 -6.38 -0.68
C ILE A 71 -10.29 -7.01 0.21
N LEU A 72 -9.90 -7.91 1.10
CA LEU A 72 -10.80 -8.60 2.03
C LEU A 72 -10.33 -8.42 3.47
N GLY A 73 -11.27 -8.36 4.41
CA GLY A 73 -10.98 -8.24 5.85
C GLY A 73 -10.71 -6.81 6.34
N ALA A 74 -10.66 -5.82 5.44
CA ALA A 74 -10.60 -4.40 5.79
C ALA A 74 -12.01 -3.83 6.03
N LYS A 75 -12.09 -2.64 6.64
CA LYS A 75 -13.37 -1.92 6.86
C LYS A 75 -14.16 -1.71 5.56
N TYR A 76 -13.46 -1.41 4.46
CA TYR A 76 -14.03 -1.31 3.13
C TYR A 76 -13.40 -2.37 2.23
N GLU A 77 -14.17 -3.40 1.91
CA GLU A 77 -13.73 -4.46 1.01
C GLU A 77 -13.90 -4.05 -0.46
N LEU A 78 -13.03 -4.60 -1.31
CA LEU A 78 -13.10 -4.48 -2.75
C LEU A 78 -13.09 -5.90 -3.33
N THR A 79 -14.14 -6.26 -4.06
CA THR A 79 -14.31 -7.56 -4.70
C THR A 79 -14.65 -7.36 -6.17
N GLU A 80 -14.78 -8.45 -6.91
CA GLU A 80 -15.20 -8.38 -8.30
C GLU A 80 -16.58 -7.72 -8.48
N GLU A 81 -17.51 -7.97 -7.55
CA GLU A 81 -18.90 -7.51 -7.62
C GLU A 81 -19.05 -5.99 -7.43
N ASN A 82 -18.15 -5.37 -6.64
CA ASN A 82 -18.20 -3.95 -6.32
C ASN A 82 -17.00 -3.17 -6.87
N PHE A 83 -16.24 -3.78 -7.78
CA PHE A 83 -15.03 -3.18 -8.31
C PHE A 83 -15.32 -1.86 -9.03
N PHE A 84 -14.55 -0.84 -8.68
CA PHE A 84 -14.47 0.39 -9.45
C PHE A 84 -13.00 0.81 -9.54
N PHE A 85 -12.61 1.39 -10.66
CA PHE A 85 -11.25 1.84 -10.84
C PHE A 85 -10.96 3.09 -10.01
N LYS A 86 -9.87 3.05 -9.22
CA LYS A 86 -9.20 4.21 -8.64
C LYS A 86 -7.70 3.98 -8.63
N LYS A 87 -6.93 5.07 -8.74
CA LYS A 87 -5.48 4.97 -8.58
C LYS A 87 -5.07 4.70 -7.14
N VAL A 88 -5.84 5.19 -6.17
CA VAL A 88 -5.61 4.97 -4.74
C VAL A 88 -6.95 4.71 -4.05
N TYR A 89 -7.04 3.60 -3.33
CA TYR A 89 -8.14 3.26 -2.43
C TYR A 89 -7.74 3.71 -1.01
N ALA A 90 -7.98 4.98 -0.71
CA ALA A 90 -7.57 5.63 0.53
C ALA A 90 -8.61 5.53 1.65
N SER A 91 -8.19 5.84 2.88
CA SER A 91 -9.04 5.94 4.08
C SER A 91 -9.77 4.64 4.43
N ASN A 92 -9.09 3.51 4.24
CA ASN A 92 -9.51 2.21 4.76
C ASN A 92 -8.96 2.00 6.18
N GLU A 93 -9.41 0.96 6.85
CA GLU A 93 -9.04 0.68 8.25
C GLU A 93 -8.98 -0.84 8.48
N TYR A 94 -8.18 -1.25 9.46
CA TYR A 94 -8.27 -2.61 10.01
C TYR A 94 -9.50 -2.73 10.90
N ILE A 95 -10.11 -3.92 10.93
CA ILE A 95 -11.25 -4.25 11.82
C ILE A 95 -10.92 -5.45 12.71
N ASP A 96 -9.79 -5.36 13.42
CA ASP A 96 -9.24 -6.37 14.35
C ASP A 96 -9.00 -7.75 13.72
N ARG A 97 -8.68 -7.79 12.42
CA ARG A 97 -8.30 -9.01 11.68
C ARG A 97 -7.34 -8.68 10.54
N GLU A 98 -6.64 -9.71 10.08
CA GLU A 98 -5.79 -9.64 8.89
C GLU A 98 -6.55 -9.15 7.65
N VAL A 99 -5.85 -8.37 6.81
CA VAL A 99 -6.35 -7.92 5.52
C VAL A 99 -5.65 -8.70 4.41
N SER A 100 -6.44 -9.36 3.57
CA SER A 100 -5.95 -10.05 2.37
C SER A 100 -6.02 -9.11 1.18
N VAL A 101 -4.90 -8.97 0.47
CA VAL A 101 -4.79 -8.18 -0.76
C VAL A 101 -4.37 -9.10 -1.89
N THR A 102 -5.19 -9.22 -2.93
CA THR A 102 -4.85 -9.98 -4.15
C THR A 102 -4.63 -9.03 -5.32
N CYS A 103 -3.41 -9.02 -5.85
CA CYS A 103 -2.98 -8.22 -6.98
C CYS A 103 -2.68 -9.13 -8.19
N PRO A 104 -3.46 -9.07 -9.28
CA PRO A 104 -3.29 -10.00 -10.40
C PRO A 104 -2.15 -9.62 -11.36
N ASP A 105 -1.66 -8.38 -11.34
CA ASP A 105 -0.52 -7.93 -12.17
C ASP A 105 0.23 -6.80 -11.46
N GLY A 106 1.56 -6.91 -11.41
CA GLY A 106 2.45 -5.89 -10.89
C GLY A 106 2.63 -5.96 -9.37
N TYR A 107 2.38 -4.85 -8.68
CA TYR A 107 2.46 -4.77 -7.22
C TYR A 107 1.56 -3.65 -6.71
N VAL A 108 1.31 -3.69 -5.40
CA VAL A 108 0.50 -2.72 -4.67
C VAL A 108 1.40 -1.97 -3.70
N VAL A 109 1.35 -0.64 -3.77
CA VAL A 109 1.88 0.21 -2.71
C VAL A 109 0.83 0.24 -1.60
N VAL A 110 1.21 -0.20 -0.42
CA VAL A 110 0.37 -0.18 0.78
C VAL A 110 0.81 1.00 1.64
N LEU A 111 -0.13 1.86 2.01
CA LEU A 111 0.15 3.03 2.83
C LEU A 111 -0.62 2.93 4.14
N HIS A 112 0.10 2.89 5.24
CA HIS A 112 -0.43 3.12 6.57
C HIS A 112 -0.24 4.59 6.92
N SER A 113 -1.25 5.24 7.47
CA SER A 113 -1.16 6.66 7.84
C SER A 113 -1.94 7.01 9.09
N LYS A 114 -1.62 8.14 9.70
CA LYS A 114 -2.34 8.72 10.84
C LYS A 114 -2.34 10.24 10.76
N ASP A 115 -3.37 10.83 11.37
CA ASP A 115 -3.45 12.29 11.48
C ASP A 115 -2.40 12.84 12.45
N ARG A 116 -2.01 14.12 12.25
CA ARG A 116 -1.19 14.81 13.23
C ARG A 116 -2.01 15.01 14.50
N ARG A 117 -1.45 14.58 15.63
CA ARG A 117 -1.90 15.03 16.94
C ARG A 117 -1.44 16.46 17.22
#